data_AF-A0A929E1E5-F1
#
_entry.id   AF-A0A929E1E5-F1
#
_cell.length_a   1.000
_cell.length_b   1.000
_cell.length_c   1.000
_cell.angle_alpha   90.00
_cell.angle_beta   90.00
_cell.angle_gamma   90.00
#
_symmetry.space_group_name_H-M   'P 1'
#
loop_
_entity.id
_entity.type
_entity.pdbx_description
1 polymer ?
#
loop_
_entity_poly.entity_id
_entity_poly.type
_entity_poly.pdbx_seq_one_letter_code
_entity_poly.pdbx_strand_id
1 'polypeptide(L)'
;LRVILINYEPVLAYWRWPAPGEFRANLNQGGSIDFNDIPGEVLSMAQEYARKCKFNDVGLDLLQSSGNWYVIEANMQYGREGLKRKNMVLKEVIREKLLQGTLCD
;
A
#
# COMPACT_ATOMS: atom_id res chain seq x y z
N LEU A 1 8.31 -0.39 1.67
CA LEU A 1 7.29 -0.27 0.61
C LEU A 1 5.92 -0.26 1.27
N ARG A 2 4.99 0.60 0.84
CA ARG A 2 3.58 0.54 1.24
C ARG A 2 2.73 0.16 0.03
N VAL A 3 1.81 -0.79 0.21
CA VAL A 3 0.79 -1.16 -0.77
C VAL A 3 -0.58 -1.01 -0.11
N ILE A 4 -1.44 -0.20 -0.71
CA ILE A 4 -2.83 -0.03 -0.30
C ILE A 4 -3.67 -0.93 -1.20
N LEU A 5 -4.44 -1.82 -0.58
CA LEU A 5 -5.35 -2.74 -1.25
C LEU A 5 -6.79 -2.40 -0.86
N ILE A 6 -7.69 -2.41 -1.86
CA ILE A 6 -9.14 -2.27 -1.67
C ILE A 6 -9.82 -3.44 -2.35
N ASN A 7 -10.58 -4.19 -1.57
CA ASN A 7 -11.08 -5.52 -1.90
C ASN A 7 -9.99 -6.42 -2.48
N TYR A 8 -8.89 -6.56 -1.74
CA TYR A 8 -7.71 -7.35 -2.13
C TYR A 8 -6.97 -6.90 -3.40
N GLU A 9 -7.43 -5.84 -4.08
CA GLU A 9 -6.78 -5.32 -5.27
C GLU A 9 -5.84 -4.16 -4.91
N PRO A 10 -4.55 -4.20 -5.28
CA PRO A 10 -3.65 -3.07 -5.10
C PRO A 10 -4.17 -1.84 -5.87
N VAL A 11 -4.46 -0.75 -5.15
CA VAL A 11 -4.90 0.52 -5.74
C VAL A 11 -3.80 1.57 -5.76
N LEU A 12 -2.85 1.47 -4.84
CA LEU A 12 -1.70 2.37 -4.77
C LEU A 12 -0.53 1.66 -4.11
N ALA A 13 0.67 1.83 -4.67
CA ALA A 13 1.90 1.41 -4.02
C ALA A 13 2.92 2.54 -4.09
N TYR A 14 3.79 2.63 -3.07
CA TYR A 14 4.88 3.59 -3.04
C TYR A 14 5.97 3.21 -2.04
N TRP A 15 7.20 3.57 -2.38
CA TRP A 15 8.33 3.53 -1.47
C TRP A 15 8.18 4.61 -0.41
N ARG A 16 8.61 4.26 0.80
CA ARG A 16 8.76 5.19 1.91
C ARG A 16 10.24 5.16 2.27
N TRP A 17 10.92 6.28 2.07
CA TRP A 17 12.33 6.41 2.40
C TRP A 17 12.48 7.19 3.71
N PRO A 18 13.31 6.72 4.65
CA PRO A 18 13.57 7.46 5.87
C PRO A 18 14.38 8.73 5.59
N ALA A 19 14.25 9.71 6.47
CA ALA A 19 15.10 10.89 6.46
C ALA A 19 16.56 10.51 6.81
N PRO A 20 17.56 11.31 6.40
CA PRO A 20 18.95 11.08 6.77
C PRO A 20 19.11 10.96 8.29
N GLY A 21 19.74 9.88 8.75
CA GLY A 21 19.96 9.62 10.19
C GLY A 21 18.79 8.93 10.91
N GLU A 22 17.67 8.69 10.24
CA GLU A 22 16.53 7.93 10.78
C GLU A 22 16.45 6.54 10.14
N PHE A 23 16.02 5.55 10.91
CA PHE A 23 15.64 4.24 10.37
C PHE A 23 14.17 4.22 9.93
N ARG A 24 13.32 4.99 10.61
CA ARG A 24 11.87 4.94 10.43
C ARG A 24 11.48 5.74 9.18
N ALA A 25 10.88 5.06 8.21
CA ALA A 25 10.37 5.69 7.00
C ALA A 25 8.99 6.34 7.18
N ASN A 26 8.65 6.83 8.38
CA ASN A 26 7.37 7.47 8.66
C ASN A 26 7.31 8.86 8.04
N LEU A 27 6.25 9.14 7.28
CA LEU A 27 6.05 10.45 6.65
C LEU A 27 5.94 11.57 7.70
N ASN A 28 5.31 11.27 8.84
CA ASN A 28 5.23 12.20 9.98
C ASN A 28 6.61 12.55 10.59
N GLN A 29 7.66 11.80 10.23
CA GLN A 29 9.03 11.98 10.71
C GLN A 29 9.96 12.49 9.59
N GLY A 30 9.40 13.06 8.53
CA GLY A 30 10.17 13.62 7.41
C GLY A 30 10.57 12.61 6.35
N GLY A 31 10.03 11.39 6.38
CA GLY A 31 10.23 10.42 5.31
C GLY A 31 9.64 10.90 3.97
N SER A 32 10.25 10.48 2.87
CA SER A 32 9.82 10.82 1.51
C SER A 32 9.06 9.68 0.84
N ILE A 33 8.30 10.02 -0.21
CA ILE A 33 7.53 9.08 -1.02
C ILE A 33 8.12 9.03 -2.42
N ASP A 34 8.27 7.82 -2.96
CA ASP A 34 8.60 7.58 -4.35
C ASP A 34 7.66 6.52 -4.95
N PHE A 35 7.21 6.76 -6.18
CA PHE A 35 6.23 5.92 -6.88
C PHE A 35 6.83 5.12 -8.02
N ASN A 36 8.12 5.31 -8.31
CA ASN A 36 8.79 4.67 -9.44
C ASN A 36 9.31 3.27 -9.07
N ASP A 37 9.51 2.44 -10.10
CA ASP A 37 10.22 1.15 -10.03
C ASP A 37 9.74 0.19 -8.93
N ILE A 38 8.41 0.11 -8.74
CA ILE A 38 7.80 -0.84 -7.82
C ILE A 38 7.70 -2.21 -8.52
N PRO A 39 8.36 -3.27 -8.02
CA PRO A 39 8.35 -4.57 -8.69
C PRO A 39 6.96 -5.19 -8.74
N GLY A 40 6.53 -5.74 -9.89
CA GLY A 40 5.21 -6.37 -10.00
C GLY A 40 5.03 -7.57 -9.04
N GLU A 41 6.09 -8.33 -8.81
CA GLU A 41 6.10 -9.51 -7.91
C GLU A 41 5.62 -9.17 -6.49
N VAL A 42 5.99 -7.98 -5.97
CA VAL A 42 5.65 -7.60 -4.60
C VAL A 42 4.17 -7.21 -4.48
N LEU A 43 3.57 -6.71 -5.57
CA LEU A 43 2.15 -6.37 -5.61
C LEU A 43 1.30 -7.65 -5.60
N SER A 44 1.69 -8.65 -6.39
CA SER A 44 1.06 -9.98 -6.39
C SER A 44 1.19 -10.64 -5.01
N MET A 45 2.36 -10.55 -4.38
CA MET A 45 2.57 -11.08 -3.04
C MET A 45 1.73 -10.35 -1.98
N ALA A 46 1.61 -9.02 -2.06
CA ALA A 46 0.76 -8.23 -1.16
C ALA A 46 -0.71 -8.62 -1.29
N GLN A 47 -1.20 -8.81 -2.53
CA GLN A 47 -2.56 -9.30 -2.80
C GLN A 47 -2.79 -10.71 -2.23
N GLU A 48 -1.84 -11.62 -2.42
CA GLU A 48 -1.90 -12.98 -1.86
C GLU A 48 -2.01 -12.96 -0.34
N TYR A 49 -1.18 -12.17 0.34
CA TYR A 49 -1.22 -12.05 1.80
C TYR A 49 -2.51 -11.40 2.30
N ALA A 50 -3.00 -10.36 1.63
CA ALA A 50 -4.28 -9.74 1.96
C ALA A 50 -5.42 -10.78 1.90
N ARG A 51 -5.47 -11.62 0.85
CA ARG A 51 -6.46 -12.69 0.69
C ARG A 51 -6.33 -13.76 1.78
N LYS A 52 -5.10 -14.25 2.04
CA LYS A 52 -4.84 -15.26 3.08
C LYS A 52 -5.26 -14.77 4.48
N CYS A 53 -5.04 -13.49 4.77
CA CYS A 53 -5.39 -12.89 6.05
C CYS A 53 -6.81 -12.32 6.11
N LYS A 54 -7.58 -12.38 5.01
CA LYS A 54 -8.92 -11.78 4.88
C LYS A 54 -8.95 -10.27 5.15
N PHE A 55 -7.89 -9.58 4.75
CA PHE A 55 -7.79 -8.14 4.80
C PHE A 55 -8.32 -7.53 3.50
N ASN A 56 -9.62 -7.25 3.47
CA ASN A 56 -10.28 -6.69 2.29
C ASN A 56 -9.85 -5.25 2.00
N ASP A 57 -9.68 -4.39 3.01
CA ASP A 57 -9.19 -3.01 2.88
C ASP A 57 -8.02 -2.78 3.84
N VAL A 58 -6.81 -2.62 3.31
CA VAL A 58 -5.59 -2.62 4.11
C VAL A 58 -4.43 -1.88 3.44
N GLY A 59 -3.64 -1.17 4.24
CA GLY A 59 -2.30 -0.75 3.88
C GLY A 59 -1.29 -1.75 4.44
N LEU A 60 -0.64 -2.51 3.56
CA LEU A 60 0.46 -3.39 3.91
C LEU A 60 1.79 -2.66 3.79
N ASP A 61 2.62 -2.75 4.83
CA ASP A 61 4.02 -2.37 4.73
C ASP A 61 4.88 -3.61 4.51
N LEU A 62 5.77 -3.51 3.53
CA LEU A 62 6.69 -4.55 3.12
C LEU A 62 8.12 -4.05 3.16
N LEU A 63 9.03 -4.95 3.51
CA LEU A 63 10.46 -4.73 3.59
C LEU A 63 11.18 -5.79 2.74
N GLN A 64 12.17 -5.35 1.97
CA GLN A 64 13.05 -6.25 1.24
C GLN A 64 14.33 -6.46 2.06
N SER A 65 14.73 -7.72 2.26
CA SER A 65 15.98 -8.08 2.93
C SER A 65 16.56 -9.33 2.29
N SER A 66 17.86 -9.30 1.97
CA SER A 66 18.58 -10.43 1.36
C SER A 66 17.86 -11.04 0.14
N GLY A 67 17.31 -10.18 -0.73
CA GLY A 67 16.56 -10.60 -1.93
C GLY A 67 15.15 -11.13 -1.68
N ASN A 68 14.70 -11.20 -0.42
CA ASN A 68 13.38 -11.69 -0.05
C ASN A 68 12.48 -10.55 0.43
N TRP A 69 11.18 -10.72 0.25
CA TRP A 69 10.15 -9.77 0.67
C TRP A 69 9.43 -10.25 1.92
N TYR A 70 9.17 -9.32 2.83
CA TYR A 70 8.52 -9.58 4.11
C TYR A 70 7.41 -8.56 4.35
N VAL A 71 6.22 -9.01 4.74
CA VAL A 71 5.18 -8.13 5.29
C VAL A 71 5.51 -7.85 6.75
N ILE A 72 5.55 -6.57 7.12
CA ILE A 72 5.94 -6.12 8.46
C ILE A 72 4.79 -5.43 9.22
N GLU A 73 3.81 -4.89 8.52
CA GLU A 73 2.63 -4.26 9.12
C GLU A 73 1.41 -4.47 8.21
N ALA A 74 0.25 -4.68 8.82
CA ALA A 74 -1.05 -4.60 8.18
C ALA A 74 -1.91 -3.56 8.92
N ASN A 75 -2.32 -2.52 8.20
CA ASN A 75 -3.01 -1.37 8.80
C ASN A 75 -4.33 -1.09 8.09
N MET A 76 -5.46 -1.31 8.77
CA MET A 76 -6.81 -1.08 8.24
C MET A 76 -7.22 0.41 8.29
N GLN A 77 -6.45 1.25 8.97
CA GLN A 77 -6.63 2.72 9.03
C GLN A 77 -5.38 3.43 8.50
N TYR A 78 -4.95 3.04 7.31
CA TYR A 78 -3.75 3.59 6.68
C TYR A 78 -3.87 5.09 6.37
N GLY A 79 -2.73 5.79 6.42
CA GLY A 79 -2.63 7.20 6.09
C GLY A 79 -2.91 7.48 4.60
N ARG A 80 -3.53 8.64 4.32
CA ARG A 80 -4.00 9.03 2.98
C ARG A 80 -3.05 9.93 2.19
N GLU A 81 -1.86 10.24 2.72
CA GLU A 81 -0.92 11.16 2.09
C GLU A 81 -0.44 10.66 0.71
N GLY A 82 -0.21 9.36 0.55
CA GLY A 82 0.13 8.78 -0.76
C GLY A 82 -0.98 8.98 -1.80
N LEU A 83 -2.23 8.78 -1.41
CA LEU A 83 -3.40 9.00 -2.27
C LEU A 83 -3.49 10.48 -2.68
N LYS A 84 -3.33 11.40 -1.73
CA LYS A 84 -3.32 12.85 -2.02
C LYS A 84 -2.23 13.24 -3.02
N ARG A 85 -1.01 12.69 -2.89
CA ARG A 85 0.09 12.98 -3.84
C ARG A 85 -0.16 12.47 -5.26
N LYS A 86 -1.05 11.48 -5.43
CA LYS A 86 -1.52 11.01 -6.73
C LYS A 86 -2.86 11.64 -7.15
N ASN A 87 -3.33 12.67 -6.45
CA ASN A 87 -4.64 13.29 -6.65
C ASN A 87 -5.81 12.29 -6.58
N MET A 88 -5.66 11.22 -5.79
CA MET A 88 -6.67 10.20 -5.59
C MET A 88 -7.50 10.51 -4.35
N VAL A 89 -8.82 10.33 -4.46
CA VAL A 89 -9.75 10.42 -3.34
C VAL A 89 -10.29 9.02 -3.05
N LEU A 90 -10.01 8.50 -1.85
CA LEU A 90 -10.39 7.12 -1.47
C LEU A 90 -11.87 6.81 -1.72
N LYS A 91 -12.75 7.76 -1.40
CA LYS A 91 -14.20 7.61 -1.60
C LYS A 91 -14.55 7.40 -3.08
N GLU A 92 -13.87 8.09 -3.99
CA GLU A 92 -14.09 7.94 -5.42
C GLU A 92 -13.56 6.60 -5.93
N VAL A 93 -12.39 6.16 -5.46
CA VAL A 93 -11.87 4.81 -5.79
C VAL A 93 -12.85 3.71 -5.37
N ILE A 94 -13.41 3.81 -4.16
CA ILE A 94 -14.43 2.87 -3.68
C ILE A 94 -15.71 2.99 -4.51
N ARG A 95 -16.17 4.21 -4.80
CA ARG A 95 -17.36 4.47 -5.62
C ARG A 95 -17.22 3.86 -7.01
N GLU A 96 -16.08 4.02 -7.67
CA GLU A 96 -15.81 3.44 -8.98
C GLU A 96 -15.88 1.91 -8.93
N LYS A 97 -15.23 1.28 -7.93
CA LYS A 97 -15.31 -0.17 -7.76
C LYS A 97 -16.72 -0.67 -7.44
N LEU A 98 -17.54 0.12 -6.70
CA LEU A 98 -18.96 -0.20 -6.47
C LEU A 98 -19.73 -0.18 -7.79
N LEU A 99 -19.55 0.86 -8.60
CA LEU A 99 -20.23 1.00 -9.90
C LEU A 99 -19.81 -0.07 -10.90
N GLN A 100 -18.57 -0.57 -10.81
CA GLN A 100 -18.06 -1.68 -11.62
C GLN A 100 -18.49 -3.06 -11.10
N GLY A 101 -19.07 -3.14 -9.90
CA GLY A 101 -19.44 -4.41 -9.26
C GLY A 101 -18.27 -5.21 -8.67
N THR A 102 -17.04 -4.67 -8.67
CA THR A 102 -15.83 -5.40 -8.25
C THR A 102 -15.58 -5.39 -6.73
N LEU A 103 -16.52 -4.87 -5.94
CA LEU A 103 -16.47 -4.89 -4.46
C LEU A 103 -17.33 -5.99 -3.83
N CYS A 104 -18.15 -6.67 -4.64
CA CYS A 104 -19.19 -7.58 -4.14
C CYS A 104 -18.79 -9.07 -4.19
N ASP A 105 -17.54 -9.37 -4.53
CA ASP A 105 -17.00 -10.73 -4.63
C ASP A 105 -16.10 -11.10 -3.44
#